data_AF-A0A0N4X6E9-F1
#
_entry.id   AF-A0A0N4X6E9-F1
#
_cell.length_a   1.000
_cell.length_b   1.000
_cell.length_c   1.000
_cell.angle_alpha   90.00
_cell.angle_beta   90.00
_cell.angle_gamma   90.00
#
_symmetry.space_group_name_H-M   'P 1'
#
loop_
_entity.id
_entity.type
_entity.pdbx_description
1 polymer ?
#
loop_
_entity_poly.entity_id
_entity_poly.type
_entity_poly.pdbx_seq_one_letter_code
_entity_poly.pdbx_strand_id
1 'polypeptide(L)'
;MTAQGNDVEPDKLDIQLSNMDVSENFFEDLKTVSSVLFKKAVEPSNPSDEEEVEPVQLKVYTRRWVILTVVALLNNTNTMSWIAFAPVSNYVNSFYGENSAAWFSMVYMICTIPVGFFAMWAGRRFGLRSAILIAGWTNGIGGLIRLSSSFLPPQYRFPIGITGQAIAAIAYPFIMFLPTKVAGSWFPDTQRGIATTIGVMSNPLGVLLANVISPQMVRAPQHVVYLNIFTFVPAAAAMLLATVAVKRSEPKIPPTFSASKPQMEFLPGLKACMMSKQYLILFIVMGGGIGMFNCLYTIMQELLCPSGYSNSFVGLCAALMIIGGIVGAAGSGIFVDRTKMYEETMKVSMGLAVVFGLIFMQLTLHTNFAPLLALTCVLFGIFGLATYPVGLELSAECTFPVSEATSTGLIVLSGQVQSVLYVLIMKQFARPLQPERMAHQVCTLDVMDKMNQPKDNTQAVMVFSLLAALLVLVLVILFKPVYRRIEAEKENRARIDKEKEARMNDQKITLPRETVTQPLNKAENV
;
A
#
# COMPACT_ATOMS: atom_id res chain seq x y z
N MET A 1 -49.86 -19.87 -50.45
CA MET A 1 -49.36 -21.25 -50.31
C MET A 1 -48.93 -21.45 -48.87
N THR A 2 -49.54 -22.44 -48.25
CA THR A 2 -49.44 -22.90 -46.85
C THR A 2 -48.09 -23.53 -46.49
N ALA A 3 -47.67 -23.34 -45.23
CA ALA A 3 -47.22 -24.34 -44.24
C ALA A 3 -46.44 -23.62 -43.11
N GLN A 4 -47.06 -23.30 -41.96
CA GLN A 4 -47.17 -24.09 -40.71
C GLN A 4 -45.83 -24.43 -40.01
N GLY A 5 -45.72 -24.07 -38.72
CA GLY A 5 -44.87 -24.80 -37.77
C GLY A 5 -44.28 -24.05 -36.55
N ASN A 6 -45.14 -23.78 -35.55
CA ASN A 6 -44.90 -23.82 -34.09
C ASN A 6 -44.10 -22.71 -33.34
N ASP A 7 -44.90 -21.82 -32.73
CA ASP A 7 -44.95 -21.30 -31.34
C ASP A 7 -43.90 -21.75 -30.30
N VAL A 8 -43.46 -20.81 -29.44
CA VAL A 8 -43.96 -20.60 -28.06
C VAL A 8 -43.21 -19.41 -27.40
N GLU A 9 -43.99 -18.49 -26.83
CA GLU A 9 -43.61 -17.29 -26.08
C GLU A 9 -43.56 -17.58 -24.56
N PRO A 10 -42.72 -16.91 -23.73
CA PRO A 10 -42.85 -16.98 -22.27
C PRO A 10 -43.51 -15.72 -21.70
N ASP A 11 -44.64 -15.93 -21.02
CA ASP A 11 -45.43 -14.89 -20.36
C ASP A 11 -45.06 -14.74 -18.87
N LYS A 12 -45.27 -13.52 -18.35
CA LYS A 12 -44.92 -13.04 -17.00
C LYS A 12 -45.70 -13.75 -15.88
N LEU A 13 -45.12 -13.80 -14.67
CA LEU A 13 -45.90 -13.96 -13.43
C LEU A 13 -45.48 -12.95 -12.35
N ASP A 14 -46.43 -12.08 -12.00
CA ASP A 14 -46.41 -11.15 -10.87
C ASP A 14 -46.57 -11.88 -9.53
N ILE A 15 -45.85 -11.43 -8.50
CA ILE A 15 -46.00 -11.90 -7.12
C ILE A 15 -46.86 -10.90 -6.35
N GLN A 16 -48.09 -11.29 -6.01
CA GLN A 16 -48.88 -10.64 -4.97
C GLN A 16 -48.65 -11.33 -3.62
N LEU A 17 -48.31 -10.53 -2.61
CA LEU A 17 -48.26 -10.88 -1.20
C LEU A 17 -49.67 -10.78 -0.60
N SER A 18 -50.19 -11.88 -0.05
CA SER A 18 -51.28 -11.84 0.92
C SER A 18 -51.06 -12.86 2.03
N ASN A 19 -51.15 -12.34 3.25
CA ASN A 19 -51.10 -12.96 4.58
C ASN A 19 -51.64 -14.40 4.66
N MET A 20 -50.90 -15.29 5.32
CA MET A 20 -51.45 -16.48 5.97
C MET A 20 -50.63 -16.86 7.20
N ASP A 21 -51.36 -17.33 8.20
CA ASP A 21 -51.03 -17.44 9.61
C ASP A 21 -49.88 -18.38 9.98
N VAL A 22 -49.23 -18.01 11.08
CA VAL A 22 -48.28 -18.83 11.84
C VAL A 22 -49.07 -19.79 12.73
N SER A 23 -49.05 -21.10 12.45
CA SER A 23 -49.08 -22.16 13.47
C SER A 23 -48.82 -23.55 12.88
N GLU A 24 -47.94 -24.30 13.55
CA GLU A 24 -47.76 -25.77 13.56
C GLU A 24 -47.23 -26.57 12.34
N ASN A 25 -47.45 -26.19 11.08
CA ASN A 25 -47.03 -27.08 9.96
C ASN A 25 -45.55 -26.97 9.50
N PHE A 26 -44.80 -25.97 9.97
CA PHE A 26 -43.40 -25.74 9.50
C PHE A 26 -42.37 -26.73 10.09
N PHE A 27 -42.67 -27.34 11.24
CA PHE A 27 -41.71 -28.21 11.94
C PHE A 27 -41.74 -29.68 11.45
N GLU A 28 -42.83 -30.14 10.83
CA GLU A 28 -42.90 -31.48 10.22
C GLU A 28 -42.22 -31.54 8.85
N ASP A 29 -42.34 -30.48 8.04
CA ASP A 29 -41.66 -30.42 6.74
C ASP A 29 -40.13 -30.40 6.88
N LEU A 30 -39.59 -29.77 7.93
CA LEU A 30 -38.15 -29.73 8.21
C LEU A 30 -37.58 -31.08 8.65
N LYS A 31 -38.35 -31.93 9.35
CA LYS A 31 -37.93 -33.28 9.74
C LYS A 31 -37.96 -34.25 8.55
N THR A 32 -38.96 -34.11 7.68
CA THR A 32 -39.10 -34.97 6.51
C THR A 32 -37.99 -34.69 5.49
N VAL A 33 -37.69 -33.40 5.22
CA VAL A 33 -36.59 -32.98 4.34
C VAL A 33 -35.20 -33.38 4.90
N SER A 34 -35.00 -33.28 6.22
CA SER A 34 -33.77 -33.74 6.89
C SER A 34 -33.57 -35.26 6.74
N SER A 35 -34.64 -36.05 6.90
CA SER A 35 -34.57 -37.52 6.80
C SER A 35 -34.29 -38.01 5.37
N VAL A 36 -34.76 -37.29 4.35
CA VAL A 36 -34.55 -37.62 2.92
C VAL A 36 -33.13 -37.22 2.48
N LEU A 37 -32.60 -36.10 3.00
CA LEU A 37 -31.21 -35.70 2.77
C LEU A 37 -30.21 -36.63 3.48
N PHE A 38 -30.53 -37.13 4.67
CA PHE A 38 -29.66 -38.05 5.41
C PHE A 38 -29.63 -39.46 4.81
N LYS A 39 -30.74 -39.94 4.23
CA LYS A 39 -30.80 -41.28 3.61
C LYS A 39 -30.08 -41.36 2.25
N LYS A 40 -29.84 -40.24 1.57
CA LYS A 40 -29.10 -40.22 0.29
C LYS A 40 -27.58 -40.22 0.47
N ALA A 41 -27.08 -40.18 1.71
CA ALA A 41 -25.66 -40.14 2.04
C ALA A 41 -25.06 -41.50 2.47
N VAL A 42 -25.84 -42.58 2.43
CA VAL A 42 -25.38 -43.92 2.84
C VAL A 42 -25.88 -44.99 1.85
N GLU A 43 -25.31 -44.97 0.64
CA GLU A 43 -25.19 -46.17 -0.19
C GLU A 43 -23.71 -46.36 -0.52
N PRO A 44 -23.15 -47.57 -0.42
CA PRO A 44 -21.77 -47.83 -0.77
C PRO A 44 -21.63 -47.74 -2.29
N SER A 45 -21.01 -46.67 -2.77
CA SER A 45 -20.63 -46.51 -4.17
C SER A 45 -19.61 -47.59 -4.55
N ASN A 46 -19.89 -48.31 -5.63
CA ASN A 46 -18.99 -49.27 -6.28
C ASN A 46 -17.58 -48.67 -6.48
N PRO A 47 -16.50 -49.48 -6.39
CA PRO A 47 -15.13 -48.98 -6.42
C PRO A 47 -14.62 -48.69 -7.86
N SER A 48 -15.46 -48.17 -8.75
CA SER A 48 -15.10 -47.93 -10.16
C SER A 48 -15.25 -46.49 -10.64
N ASP A 49 -15.71 -45.57 -9.81
CA ASP A 49 -15.77 -44.15 -10.17
C ASP A 49 -14.85 -43.36 -9.22
N GLU A 50 -13.53 -43.54 -9.40
CA GLU A 50 -12.59 -42.48 -9.03
C GLU A 50 -12.96 -41.26 -9.88
N GLU A 51 -13.76 -40.34 -9.33
CA GLU A 51 -13.81 -38.97 -9.84
C GLU A 51 -12.36 -38.48 -9.81
N GLU A 52 -11.72 -38.47 -10.98
CA GLU A 52 -10.48 -37.73 -11.20
C GLU A 52 -10.71 -36.32 -10.67
N VAL A 53 -10.14 -36.02 -9.51
CA VAL A 53 -9.98 -34.65 -9.05
C VAL A 53 -9.14 -33.98 -10.13
N GLU A 54 -9.78 -33.30 -11.08
CA GLU A 54 -9.09 -32.58 -12.15
C GLU A 54 -8.01 -31.73 -11.46
N PRO A 55 -6.72 -32.01 -11.68
CA PRO A 55 -5.67 -31.28 -10.99
C PRO A 55 -5.81 -29.83 -11.43
N VAL A 56 -6.04 -28.92 -10.49
CA VAL A 56 -6.07 -27.47 -10.74
C VAL A 56 -4.83 -27.12 -11.55
N GLN A 57 -4.97 -26.93 -12.86
CA GLN A 57 -3.83 -26.76 -13.77
C GLN A 57 -3.23 -25.37 -13.56
N LEU A 58 -2.33 -25.24 -12.59
CA LEU A 58 -1.62 -23.99 -12.32
C LEU A 58 -0.67 -23.66 -13.48
N LYS A 59 -1.13 -22.82 -14.42
CA LYS A 59 -0.32 -22.37 -15.56
C LYS A 59 0.27 -20.99 -15.31
N VAL A 60 1.60 -20.93 -15.25
CA VAL A 60 2.34 -19.69 -15.09
C VAL A 60 2.62 -19.06 -16.47
N TYR A 61 2.19 -17.82 -16.69
CA TYR A 61 2.39 -17.10 -17.96
C TYR A 61 3.63 -16.21 -17.91
N THR A 62 4.44 -16.18 -18.97
CA THR A 62 5.58 -15.25 -19.11
C THR A 62 5.16 -13.77 -19.09
N ARG A 63 3.92 -13.47 -19.50
CA ARG A 63 3.33 -12.12 -19.52
C ARG A 63 3.25 -11.44 -18.14
N ARG A 64 3.33 -12.19 -17.04
CA ARG A 64 3.31 -11.64 -15.66
C ARG A 64 4.43 -10.63 -15.40
N TRP A 65 5.62 -10.85 -15.97
CA TRP A 65 6.75 -9.94 -15.83
C TRP A 65 6.52 -8.63 -16.56
N VAL A 66 5.91 -8.68 -17.75
CA VAL A 66 5.52 -7.46 -18.49
C VAL A 66 4.53 -6.64 -17.67
N ILE A 67 3.53 -7.27 -17.06
CA ILE A 67 2.55 -6.57 -16.21
C ILE A 67 3.24 -5.96 -14.98
N LEU A 68 4.13 -6.70 -14.33
CA LEU A 68 4.90 -6.19 -13.20
C LEU A 68 5.77 -4.98 -13.61
N THR A 69 6.45 -5.04 -14.76
CA THR A 69 7.25 -3.92 -15.29
C THR A 69 6.37 -2.70 -15.58
N VAL A 70 5.18 -2.87 -16.17
CA VAL A 70 4.25 -1.76 -16.40
C VAL A 70 3.83 -1.12 -15.08
N VAL A 71 3.47 -1.93 -14.08
CA VAL A 71 3.09 -1.41 -12.75
C VAL A 71 4.25 -0.70 -12.07
N ALA A 72 5.46 -1.25 -12.16
CA ALA A 72 6.67 -0.63 -11.65
C ALA A 72 6.95 0.73 -12.32
N LEU A 73 6.83 0.81 -13.65
CA LEU A 73 7.00 2.06 -14.40
C LEU A 73 5.93 3.10 -14.05
N LEU A 74 4.66 2.69 -13.93
CA LEU A 74 3.59 3.60 -13.48
C LEU A 74 3.88 4.15 -12.07
N ASN A 75 4.33 3.29 -11.15
CA ASN A 75 4.68 3.69 -9.79
C ASN A 75 5.83 4.68 -9.77
N ASN A 76 6.90 4.36 -10.51
CA ASN A 76 8.07 5.22 -10.60
C ASN A 76 7.73 6.60 -11.19
N THR A 77 7.05 6.63 -12.35
CA THR A 77 6.74 7.88 -13.07
C THR A 77 5.76 8.78 -12.32
N ASN A 78 4.76 8.20 -11.65
CA ASN A 78 3.80 8.94 -10.83
C ASN A 78 4.48 9.54 -9.59
N THR A 79 5.30 8.75 -8.88
CA THR A 79 6.04 9.24 -7.70
C THR A 79 7.10 10.27 -8.07
N MET A 80 7.76 10.09 -9.22
CA MET A 80 8.67 11.09 -9.76
C MET A 80 7.94 12.41 -10.03
N SER A 81 6.74 12.36 -10.63
CA SER A 81 5.92 13.55 -10.89
C SER A 81 5.48 14.25 -9.60
N TRP A 82 5.25 13.51 -8.52
CA TRP A 82 4.91 14.06 -7.22
C TRP A 82 6.06 14.89 -6.60
N ILE A 83 7.28 14.33 -6.56
CA ILE A 83 8.41 14.93 -5.82
C ILE A 83 9.34 15.79 -6.69
N ALA A 84 9.22 15.75 -8.03
CA ALA A 84 10.12 16.44 -8.96
C ALA A 84 10.42 17.92 -8.61
N PHE A 85 9.45 18.66 -8.08
CA PHE A 85 9.62 20.08 -7.76
C PHE A 85 10.23 20.36 -6.38
N ALA A 86 10.19 19.40 -5.46
CA ALA A 86 10.63 19.61 -4.08
C ALA A 86 12.09 20.05 -3.92
N PRO A 87 13.10 19.44 -4.60
CA PRO A 87 14.50 19.83 -4.39
C PRO A 87 14.91 21.12 -5.12
N VAL A 88 14.02 21.65 -5.98
CA VAL A 88 14.25 22.87 -6.80
C VAL A 88 13.13 23.89 -6.59
N SER A 89 12.55 23.90 -5.38
CA SER A 89 11.38 24.71 -5.04
C SER A 89 11.60 26.21 -5.27
N ASN A 90 12.80 26.74 -5.06
CA ASN A 90 13.14 28.14 -5.34
C ASN A 90 12.91 28.53 -6.81
N TYR A 91 13.36 27.70 -7.75
CA TYR A 91 13.14 27.92 -9.19
C TYR A 91 11.67 27.72 -9.58
N VAL A 92 10.99 26.75 -8.98
CA VAL A 92 9.58 26.44 -9.25
C VAL A 92 8.69 27.58 -8.74
N ASN A 93 8.97 28.12 -7.55
CA ASN A 93 8.27 29.26 -6.97
C ASN A 93 8.44 30.52 -7.82
N SER A 94 9.63 30.74 -8.40
CA SER A 94 9.84 31.84 -9.35
C SER A 94 9.06 31.64 -10.67
N PHE A 95 8.91 30.40 -11.14
CA PHE A 95 8.25 30.09 -12.42
C PHE A 95 6.71 30.07 -12.35
N TYR A 96 6.15 29.51 -11.27
CA TYR A 96 4.69 29.32 -11.08
C TYR A 96 4.09 30.32 -10.08
N GLY A 97 4.88 30.92 -9.20
CA GLY A 97 4.41 31.84 -8.15
C GLY A 97 4.70 31.33 -6.74
N GLU A 98 4.45 32.20 -5.76
CA GLU A 98 4.80 31.99 -4.35
C GLU A 98 4.25 30.67 -3.79
N ASN A 99 5.08 29.92 -3.06
CA ASN A 99 4.75 28.64 -2.44
C ASN A 99 4.24 27.55 -3.38
N SER A 100 4.34 27.72 -4.71
CA SER A 100 3.78 26.78 -5.68
C SER A 100 4.36 25.37 -5.54
N ALA A 101 5.67 25.22 -5.33
CA ALA A 101 6.32 23.91 -5.20
C ALA A 101 5.70 23.04 -4.09
N ALA A 102 5.45 23.63 -2.92
CA ALA A 102 4.82 22.93 -1.81
C ALA A 102 3.35 22.57 -2.13
N TRP A 103 2.60 23.46 -2.80
CA TRP A 103 1.24 23.17 -3.23
C TRP A 103 1.17 22.01 -4.22
N PHE A 104 2.12 21.92 -5.17
CA PHE A 104 2.21 20.78 -6.10
C PHE A 104 2.39 19.43 -5.38
N SER A 105 3.14 19.40 -4.27
CA SER A 105 3.30 18.21 -3.44
C SER A 105 2.08 17.95 -2.54
N MET A 106 1.51 18.99 -1.94
CA MET A 106 0.35 18.89 -1.04
C MET A 106 -0.92 18.44 -1.78
N VAL A 107 -1.12 18.87 -3.02
CA VAL A 107 -2.26 18.43 -3.84
C VAL A 107 -2.24 16.93 -4.05
N TYR A 108 -1.06 16.31 -4.22
CA TYR A 108 -0.95 14.85 -4.27
C TYR A 108 -1.45 14.18 -2.99
N MET A 109 -1.07 14.72 -1.84
CA MET A 109 -1.49 14.20 -0.53
C MET A 109 -3.01 14.38 -0.33
N ILE A 110 -3.54 15.57 -0.63
CA ILE A 110 -4.95 15.93 -0.46
C ILE A 110 -5.83 15.08 -1.37
N CYS A 111 -5.51 14.97 -2.67
CA CYS A 111 -6.28 14.17 -3.62
C CYS A 111 -6.23 12.67 -3.30
N THR A 112 -5.12 12.18 -2.75
CA THR A 112 -4.97 10.76 -2.38
C THR A 112 -5.96 10.33 -1.30
N ILE A 113 -6.37 11.23 -0.39
CA ILE A 113 -7.26 10.89 0.72
C ILE A 113 -8.64 10.40 0.23
N PRO A 114 -9.46 11.20 -0.48
CA PRO A 114 -10.77 10.75 -0.96
C PRO A 114 -10.65 9.67 -2.04
N VAL A 115 -9.69 9.82 -2.96
CA VAL A 115 -9.49 8.85 -4.04
C VAL A 115 -9.00 7.51 -3.49
N GLY A 116 -8.27 7.48 -2.37
CA GLY A 116 -7.82 6.25 -1.76
C GLY A 116 -8.95 5.41 -1.20
N PHE A 117 -9.93 6.01 -0.52
CA PHE A 117 -11.15 5.30 -0.12
C PHE A 117 -11.89 4.73 -1.33
N PHE A 118 -12.03 5.53 -2.39
CA PHE A 118 -12.63 5.10 -3.64
C PHE A 118 -11.83 3.97 -4.30
N ALA A 119 -10.51 4.06 -4.35
CA ALA A 119 -9.61 3.08 -4.97
C ALA A 119 -9.61 1.75 -4.22
N MET A 120 -9.66 1.76 -2.87
CA MET A 120 -9.80 0.55 -2.07
C MET A 120 -11.12 -0.19 -2.35
N TRP A 121 -12.22 0.55 -2.53
CA TRP A 121 -13.52 -0.02 -2.91
C TRP A 121 -13.54 -0.48 -4.38
N ALA A 122 -13.12 0.38 -5.30
CA ALA A 122 -13.08 0.14 -6.75
C ALA A 122 -12.14 -1.02 -7.11
N GLY A 123 -11.03 -1.15 -6.38
CA GLY A 123 -10.06 -2.23 -6.54
C GLY A 123 -10.68 -3.62 -6.36
N ARG A 124 -11.75 -3.78 -5.58
CA ARG A 124 -12.45 -5.06 -5.45
C ARG A 124 -13.44 -5.30 -6.59
N ARG A 125 -14.16 -4.26 -7.03
CA ARG A 125 -15.28 -4.39 -7.97
C ARG A 125 -14.88 -4.36 -9.44
N PHE A 126 -13.86 -3.58 -9.80
CA PHE A 126 -13.52 -3.29 -11.21
C PHE A 126 -12.31 -4.08 -11.75
N GLY A 127 -11.76 -5.01 -10.97
CA GLY A 127 -10.65 -5.86 -11.39
C GLY A 127 -9.31 -5.14 -11.52
N LEU A 128 -8.23 -5.88 -11.77
CA LEU A 128 -6.86 -5.34 -11.83
C LEU A 128 -6.60 -4.50 -13.09
N ARG A 129 -7.17 -4.86 -14.25
CA ARG A 129 -6.95 -4.12 -15.51
C ARG A 129 -7.47 -2.69 -15.41
N SER A 130 -8.68 -2.51 -14.90
CA SER A 130 -9.29 -1.18 -14.81
C SER A 130 -8.49 -0.27 -13.89
N ALA A 131 -7.97 -0.79 -12.77
CA ALA A 131 -7.10 -0.04 -11.88
C ALA A 131 -5.80 0.41 -12.57
N ILE A 132 -5.16 -0.47 -13.34
CA ILE A 132 -3.93 -0.13 -14.10
C ILE A 132 -4.22 0.92 -15.18
N LEU A 133 -5.34 0.79 -15.90
CA LEU A 133 -5.72 1.75 -16.94
C LEU A 133 -6.08 3.12 -16.37
N ILE A 134 -6.88 3.17 -15.31
CA ILE A 134 -7.21 4.43 -14.61
C ILE A 134 -5.92 5.12 -14.19
N ALA A 135 -5.01 4.40 -13.51
CA ALA A 135 -3.72 4.92 -13.10
C ALA A 135 -2.87 5.43 -14.27
N GLY A 136 -2.79 4.69 -15.38
CA GLY A 136 -2.00 5.08 -16.54
C GLY A 136 -2.55 6.32 -17.23
N TRP A 137 -3.86 6.38 -17.47
CA TRP A 137 -4.50 7.50 -18.15
C TRP A 137 -4.51 8.77 -17.31
N THR A 138 -4.82 8.69 -16.01
CA THR A 138 -4.81 9.89 -15.15
C THR A 138 -3.38 10.42 -14.96
N ASN A 139 -2.38 9.56 -14.82
CA ASN A 139 -0.98 9.98 -14.75
C ASN A 139 -0.51 10.62 -16.07
N GLY A 140 -0.82 10.02 -17.22
CA GLY A 140 -0.44 10.53 -18.54
C GLY A 140 -1.13 11.85 -18.90
N ILE A 141 -2.46 11.92 -18.73
CA ILE A 141 -3.24 13.14 -18.97
C ILE A 141 -2.83 14.25 -18.00
N GLY A 142 -2.68 13.93 -16.71
CA GLY A 142 -2.24 14.87 -15.69
C GLY A 142 -0.86 15.46 -16.00
N GLY A 143 0.08 14.60 -16.41
CA GLY A 143 1.40 15.02 -16.89
C GLY A 143 1.34 15.91 -18.14
N LEU A 144 0.46 15.59 -19.10
CA LEU A 144 0.27 16.40 -20.32
C LEU A 144 -0.27 17.79 -20.00
N ILE A 145 -1.28 17.88 -19.14
CA ILE A 145 -1.87 19.16 -18.70
C ILE A 145 -0.81 19.98 -17.94
N ARG A 146 -0.03 19.33 -17.07
CA ARG A 146 1.08 19.98 -16.35
C ARG A 146 2.14 20.51 -17.32
N LEU A 147 2.53 19.74 -18.33
CA LEU A 147 3.45 20.21 -19.37
C LEU A 147 2.88 21.39 -20.15
N SER A 148 1.60 21.33 -20.52
CA SER A 148 0.91 22.40 -21.27
C SER A 148 0.93 23.74 -20.50
N SER A 149 0.86 23.68 -19.16
CA SER A 149 0.95 24.87 -18.30
C SER A 149 2.25 25.66 -18.45
N SER A 150 3.34 25.00 -18.86
CA SER A 150 4.64 25.64 -19.04
C SER A 150 4.71 26.58 -20.25
N PHE A 151 3.84 26.40 -21.26
CA PHE A 151 3.83 27.20 -22.49
C PHE A 151 2.83 28.37 -22.44
N LEU A 152 2.09 28.50 -21.34
CA LEU A 152 1.06 29.51 -21.19
C LEU A 152 1.59 30.80 -20.53
N PRO A 153 0.86 31.93 -20.67
CA PRO A 153 1.18 33.18 -19.98
C PRO A 153 1.27 32.98 -18.46
N PRO A 154 2.14 33.74 -17.75
CA PRO A 154 2.41 33.55 -16.32
C PRO A 154 1.17 33.42 -15.43
N GLN A 155 0.12 34.20 -15.70
CA GLN A 155 -1.14 34.18 -14.95
C GLN A 155 -1.91 32.84 -14.98
N TYR A 156 -1.71 32.03 -16.02
CA TYR A 156 -2.40 30.74 -16.18
C TYR A 156 -1.52 29.52 -15.86
N ARG A 157 -0.22 29.71 -15.63
CA ARG A 157 0.72 28.61 -15.40
C ARG A 157 0.36 27.81 -14.15
N PHE A 158 0.17 28.48 -13.01
CA PHE A 158 -0.12 27.80 -11.75
C PHE A 158 -1.49 27.09 -11.74
N PRO A 159 -2.61 27.75 -12.10
CA PRO A 159 -3.93 27.10 -12.08
C PRO A 159 -4.01 25.86 -12.99
N ILE A 160 -3.38 25.90 -14.17
CA ILE A 160 -3.41 24.76 -15.11
C ILE A 160 -2.42 23.70 -14.66
N GLY A 161 -1.23 24.10 -14.20
CA GLY A 161 -0.23 23.17 -13.67
C GLY A 161 -0.77 22.36 -12.49
N ILE A 162 -1.38 23.03 -11.50
CA ILE A 162 -1.92 22.39 -10.30
C ILE A 162 -3.11 21.48 -10.64
N THR A 163 -3.93 21.84 -11.65
CA THR A 163 -5.00 20.98 -12.16
C THR A 163 -4.45 19.70 -12.79
N GLY A 164 -3.39 19.81 -13.61
CA GLY A 164 -2.70 18.63 -14.15
C GLY A 164 -2.11 17.74 -13.06
N GLN A 165 -1.49 18.36 -12.05
CA GLN A 165 -0.97 17.65 -10.89
C GLN A 165 -2.06 16.93 -10.09
N ALA A 166 -3.23 17.56 -9.89
CA ALA A 166 -4.37 16.95 -9.22
C ALA A 166 -4.91 15.74 -9.99
N ILE A 167 -4.97 15.82 -11.32
CA ILE A 167 -5.37 14.68 -12.16
C ILE A 167 -4.35 13.55 -12.05
N ALA A 168 -3.05 13.85 -12.08
CA ALA A 168 -2.00 12.85 -11.89
C ALA A 168 -2.08 12.21 -10.50
N ALA A 169 -2.42 12.98 -9.45
CA ALA A 169 -2.58 12.49 -8.09
C ALA A 169 -3.67 11.43 -7.93
N ILE A 170 -4.70 11.44 -8.79
CA ILE A 170 -5.74 10.39 -8.80
C ILE A 170 -5.12 9.01 -9.06
N ALA A 171 -4.00 8.93 -9.78
CA ALA A 171 -3.31 7.67 -10.05
C ALA A 171 -2.66 7.06 -8.80
N TYR A 172 -2.19 7.89 -7.86
CA TYR A 172 -1.35 7.45 -6.75
C TYR A 172 -1.99 6.34 -5.88
N PRO A 173 -3.24 6.48 -5.38
CA PRO A 173 -3.86 5.41 -4.60
C PRO A 173 -4.04 4.12 -5.39
N PHE A 174 -4.38 4.18 -6.68
CA PHE A 174 -4.50 2.97 -7.50
C PHE A 174 -3.14 2.28 -7.60
N ILE A 175 -2.08 3.03 -7.92
CA ILE A 175 -0.76 2.47 -8.19
C ILE A 175 -0.14 1.82 -6.95
N MET A 176 -0.34 2.41 -5.78
CA MET A 176 0.25 1.91 -4.54
C MET A 176 -0.20 0.48 -4.18
N PHE A 177 -1.42 0.10 -4.54
CA PHE A 177 -1.97 -1.24 -4.27
C PHE A 177 -1.76 -2.25 -5.40
N LEU A 178 -1.29 -1.81 -6.57
CA LEU A 178 -1.10 -2.70 -7.70
C LEU A 178 -0.01 -3.77 -7.46
N PRO A 179 1.18 -3.46 -6.89
CA PRO A 179 2.23 -4.45 -6.68
C PRO A 179 1.77 -5.72 -5.93
N THR A 180 1.14 -5.53 -4.77
CA THR A 180 0.67 -6.63 -3.91
C THR A 180 -0.44 -7.43 -4.60
N LYS A 181 -1.36 -6.74 -5.29
CA LYS A 181 -2.45 -7.38 -6.03
C LYS A 181 -1.95 -8.16 -7.24
N VAL A 182 -1.00 -7.62 -8.01
CA VAL A 182 -0.37 -8.30 -9.16
C VAL A 182 0.41 -9.52 -8.67
N ALA A 183 1.21 -9.37 -7.62
CA ALA A 183 1.98 -10.48 -7.07
C ALA A 183 1.07 -11.63 -6.59
N GLY A 184 -0.05 -11.32 -5.94
CA GLY A 184 -1.01 -12.33 -5.49
C GLY A 184 -1.84 -12.99 -6.58
N SER A 185 -2.02 -12.34 -7.75
CA SER A 185 -2.90 -12.85 -8.82
C SER A 185 -2.17 -13.42 -10.03
N TRP A 186 -0.91 -13.02 -10.29
CA TRP A 186 -0.14 -13.41 -11.47
C TRP A 186 1.12 -14.23 -11.16
N PHE A 187 1.56 -14.29 -9.90
CA PHE A 187 2.77 -15.01 -9.51
C PHE A 187 2.45 -16.20 -8.58
N PRO A 188 3.20 -17.31 -8.71
CA PRO A 188 3.12 -18.43 -7.79
C PRO A 188 3.73 -18.05 -6.43
N ASP A 189 3.35 -18.77 -5.38
CA ASP A 189 3.73 -18.46 -3.99
C ASP A 189 5.26 -18.33 -3.79
N THR A 190 6.05 -19.14 -4.50
CA THR A 190 7.53 -19.10 -4.44
C THR A 190 8.14 -17.80 -4.97
N GLN A 191 7.45 -17.10 -5.89
CA GLN A 191 7.95 -15.88 -6.54
C GLN A 191 7.16 -14.63 -6.16
N ARG A 192 6.06 -14.78 -5.40
CA ARG A 192 5.18 -13.70 -4.98
C ARG A 192 5.93 -12.64 -4.15
N GLY A 193 6.75 -13.07 -3.18
CA GLY A 193 7.54 -12.15 -2.36
C GLY A 193 8.46 -11.26 -3.19
N ILE A 194 9.22 -11.85 -4.13
CA ILE A 194 10.13 -11.12 -5.02
C ILE A 194 9.36 -10.12 -5.90
N ALA A 195 8.21 -10.55 -6.46
CA ALA A 195 7.38 -9.69 -7.30
C ALA A 195 6.81 -8.49 -6.51
N THR A 196 6.34 -8.72 -5.27
CA THR A 196 5.90 -7.65 -4.38
C THR A 196 7.02 -6.67 -4.09
N THR A 197 8.22 -7.15 -3.72
CA THR A 197 9.38 -6.30 -3.41
C THR A 197 9.75 -5.42 -4.60
N ILE A 198 9.85 -5.99 -5.82
CA ILE A 198 10.16 -5.21 -7.03
C ILE A 198 9.12 -4.11 -7.27
N GLY A 199 7.83 -4.44 -7.15
CA GLY A 199 6.76 -3.47 -7.39
C GLY A 199 6.68 -2.37 -6.32
N VAL A 200 6.92 -2.70 -5.04
CA VAL A 200 6.91 -1.74 -3.93
C VAL A 200 8.15 -0.83 -3.97
N MET A 201 9.34 -1.39 -4.24
CA MET A 201 10.61 -0.63 -4.33
C MET A 201 10.64 0.36 -5.51
N SER A 202 9.74 0.20 -6.47
CA SER A 202 9.60 1.13 -7.60
C SER A 202 9.19 2.54 -7.15
N ASN A 203 8.49 2.69 -6.01
CA ASN A 203 8.09 3.98 -5.48
C ASN A 203 9.28 4.77 -4.90
N PRO A 204 10.05 4.24 -3.91
CA PRO A 204 11.30 4.87 -3.47
C PRO A 204 12.25 5.20 -4.62
N LEU A 205 12.36 4.31 -5.61
CA LEU A 205 13.19 4.55 -6.80
C LEU A 205 12.75 5.80 -7.57
N GLY A 206 11.44 6.07 -7.69
CA GLY A 206 10.93 7.29 -8.31
C GLY A 206 11.31 8.56 -7.53
N VAL A 207 11.25 8.49 -6.19
CA VAL A 207 11.70 9.58 -5.31
C VAL A 207 13.20 9.84 -5.48
N LEU A 208 14.01 8.77 -5.53
CA LEU A 208 15.45 8.85 -5.75
C LEU A 208 15.78 9.55 -7.08
N LEU A 209 15.16 9.10 -8.18
CA LEU A 209 15.38 9.69 -9.50
C LEU A 209 14.97 11.16 -9.55
N ALA A 210 13.82 11.52 -8.99
CA ALA A 210 13.38 12.92 -8.91
C ALA A 210 14.42 13.80 -8.18
N ASN A 211 14.92 13.34 -7.02
CA ASN A 211 15.84 14.14 -6.21
C ASN A 211 17.25 14.26 -6.81
N VAL A 212 17.71 13.27 -7.59
CA VAL A 212 19.00 13.35 -8.28
C VAL A 212 18.89 14.19 -9.56
N ILE A 213 17.83 14.00 -10.33
CA ILE A 213 17.71 14.57 -11.69
C ILE A 213 17.24 16.03 -11.63
N SER A 214 16.26 16.36 -10.78
CA SER A 214 15.67 17.71 -10.76
C SER A 214 16.69 18.83 -10.53
N PRO A 215 17.61 18.76 -9.54
CA PRO A 215 18.62 19.80 -9.33
C PRO A 215 19.66 19.89 -10.43
N GLN A 216 19.96 18.78 -11.12
CA GLN A 216 20.91 18.79 -12.23
C GLN A 216 20.33 19.46 -13.48
N MET A 217 19.02 19.27 -13.72
CA MET A 217 18.30 19.84 -14.85
C MET A 217 17.88 21.29 -14.64
N VAL A 218 17.41 21.66 -13.45
CA VAL A 218 16.84 23.00 -13.17
C VAL A 218 17.88 23.89 -12.51
N ARG A 219 18.55 24.71 -13.32
CA ARG A 219 19.51 25.75 -12.89
C ARG A 219 18.98 27.18 -13.04
N ALA A 220 17.80 27.34 -13.61
CA ALA A 220 17.13 28.62 -13.82
C ALA A 220 15.60 28.39 -13.86
N PRO A 221 14.75 29.40 -13.58
CA PRO A 221 13.29 29.25 -13.60
C PRO A 221 12.75 28.74 -14.94
N GLN A 222 13.36 29.17 -16.06
CA GLN A 222 12.98 28.70 -17.40
C GLN A 222 13.26 27.21 -17.65
N HIS A 223 14.17 26.59 -16.88
CA HIS A 223 14.49 25.16 -17.02
C HIS A 223 13.44 24.25 -16.37
N VAL A 224 12.46 24.80 -15.64
CA VAL A 224 11.31 24.06 -15.11
C VAL A 224 10.51 23.37 -16.24
N VAL A 225 10.51 23.96 -17.45
CA VAL A 225 9.88 23.35 -18.64
C VAL A 225 10.54 22.02 -19.00
N TYR A 226 11.88 21.93 -18.97
CA TYR A 226 12.62 20.70 -19.25
C TYR A 226 12.30 19.62 -18.23
N LEU A 227 12.16 19.99 -16.96
CA LEU A 227 11.74 19.06 -15.91
C LEU A 227 10.34 18.51 -16.16
N ASN A 228 9.39 19.36 -16.61
CA ASN A 228 8.05 18.90 -16.97
C ASN A 228 8.04 17.95 -18.17
N ILE A 229 8.86 18.22 -19.19
CA ILE A 229 9.04 17.30 -20.33
C ILE A 229 9.61 15.97 -19.84
N PHE A 230 10.65 16.01 -19.00
CA PHE A 230 11.30 14.81 -18.46
C PHE A 230 10.35 13.96 -17.61
N THR A 231 9.45 14.56 -16.83
CA THR A 231 8.43 13.79 -16.09
C THR A 231 7.31 13.27 -16.99
N PHE A 232 6.96 14.01 -18.04
CA PHE A 232 5.86 13.65 -18.94
C PHE A 232 6.21 12.49 -19.88
N VAL A 233 7.38 12.50 -20.52
CA VAL A 233 7.76 11.50 -21.54
C VAL A 233 7.68 10.05 -20.98
N PRO A 234 8.27 9.73 -19.81
CA PRO A 234 8.14 8.42 -19.19
C PRO A 234 6.70 8.09 -18.78
N ALA A 235 5.94 9.07 -18.28
CA ALA A 235 4.53 8.88 -17.89
C ALA A 235 3.65 8.53 -19.11
N ALA A 236 3.86 9.22 -20.24
CA ALA A 236 3.17 8.94 -21.50
C ALA A 236 3.55 7.55 -22.05
N ALA A 237 4.83 7.18 -22.00
CA ALA A 237 5.29 5.85 -22.38
C ALA A 237 4.64 4.76 -21.50
N ALA A 238 4.59 4.97 -20.18
CA ALA A 238 3.95 4.05 -19.25
C ALA A 238 2.43 3.93 -19.49
N MET A 239 1.75 5.03 -19.82
CA MET A 239 0.33 5.06 -20.20
C MET A 239 0.05 4.23 -21.47
N LEU A 240 0.87 4.41 -22.52
CA LEU A 240 0.74 3.66 -23.77
C LEU A 240 1.03 2.17 -23.56
N LEU A 241 2.10 1.86 -22.82
CA LEU A 241 2.45 0.47 -22.47
C LEU A 241 1.35 -0.18 -21.64
N ALA A 242 0.77 0.51 -20.65
CA ALA A 242 -0.36 0.00 -19.88
C ALA A 242 -1.56 -0.34 -20.77
N THR A 243 -1.87 0.52 -21.73
CA THR A 243 -2.98 0.34 -22.66
C THR A 243 -2.78 -0.85 -23.61
N VAL A 244 -1.56 -1.04 -24.13
CA VAL A 244 -1.24 -2.11 -25.09
C VAL A 244 -0.99 -3.45 -24.39
N ALA A 245 -0.25 -3.44 -23.28
CA ALA A 245 0.25 -4.65 -22.61
C ALA A 245 -0.79 -5.28 -21.68
N VAL A 246 -1.71 -4.52 -21.08
CA VAL A 246 -2.69 -5.02 -20.10
C VAL A 246 -4.02 -5.34 -20.78
N LYS A 247 -4.09 -6.51 -21.43
CA LYS A 247 -5.31 -6.97 -22.12
C LYS A 247 -6.27 -7.79 -21.23
N ARG A 248 -5.90 -8.18 -20.01
CA ARG A 248 -6.77 -8.94 -19.08
C ARG A 248 -6.51 -8.57 -17.62
N SER A 249 -7.55 -8.57 -16.79
CA SER A 249 -7.46 -8.33 -15.34
C SER A 249 -6.82 -9.50 -14.62
N GLU A 250 -7.23 -10.71 -14.95
CA GLU A 250 -6.78 -11.94 -14.29
C GLU A 250 -6.31 -12.95 -15.35
N PRO A 251 -5.31 -13.80 -15.01
CA PRO A 251 -4.96 -14.92 -15.87
C PRO A 251 -6.16 -15.87 -16.02
N LYS A 252 -6.26 -16.56 -17.16
CA LYS A 252 -7.37 -17.50 -17.45
C LYS A 252 -7.53 -18.60 -16.40
N ILE A 253 -6.47 -18.89 -15.65
CA ILE A 253 -6.44 -19.90 -14.61
C ILE A 253 -5.70 -19.28 -13.42
N PRO A 254 -6.30 -19.25 -12.21
CA PRO A 254 -5.67 -18.65 -11.04
C PRO A 254 -4.43 -19.47 -10.61
N PRO A 255 -3.32 -18.82 -10.20
CA PRO A 255 -2.08 -19.50 -9.87
C PRO A 255 -2.05 -20.14 -8.47
N THR A 256 -3.04 -19.90 -7.61
CA THR A 256 -3.05 -20.43 -6.23
C THR A 256 -4.45 -20.66 -5.65
N PHE A 257 -4.64 -21.69 -4.82
CA PHE A 257 -5.86 -21.99 -4.04
C PHE A 257 -6.21 -20.90 -3.00
N SER A 258 -5.23 -20.09 -2.58
CA SER A 258 -5.46 -18.95 -1.69
C SER A 258 -6.16 -17.77 -2.37
N ALA A 259 -6.11 -17.70 -3.71
CA ALA A 259 -6.81 -16.68 -4.51
C ALA A 259 -8.30 -17.02 -4.74
N SER A 260 -8.72 -18.26 -4.44
CA SER A 260 -10.12 -18.70 -4.61
C SER A 260 -10.98 -18.57 -3.35
N LYS A 261 -10.40 -18.17 -2.20
CA LYS A 261 -11.19 -17.92 -0.97
C LYS A 261 -11.72 -16.48 -0.93
N PRO A 262 -13.04 -16.27 -0.73
CA PRO A 262 -13.60 -14.93 -0.61
C PRO A 262 -13.12 -14.26 0.69
N GLN A 263 -12.50 -13.08 0.56
CA GLN A 263 -12.15 -12.23 1.70
C GLN A 263 -13.40 -11.49 2.22
N MET A 264 -13.40 -11.09 3.49
CA MET A 264 -14.49 -10.28 4.08
C MET A 264 -14.84 -9.04 3.25
N GLU A 265 -16.12 -8.69 3.20
CA GLU A 265 -16.62 -7.48 2.54
C GLU A 265 -15.97 -6.18 3.08
N PHE A 266 -15.98 -5.11 2.28
CA PHE A 266 -15.18 -3.90 2.53
C PHE A 266 -15.62 -3.15 3.79
N LEU A 267 -16.92 -2.95 3.96
CA LEU A 267 -17.46 -2.22 5.10
C LEU A 267 -17.26 -3.00 6.41
N PRO A 268 -17.55 -4.31 6.48
CA PRO A 268 -17.22 -5.11 7.66
C PRO A 268 -15.72 -5.12 7.97
N GLY A 269 -14.87 -5.24 6.96
CA GLY A 269 -13.41 -5.22 7.14
C GLY A 269 -12.90 -3.87 7.67
N LEU A 270 -13.40 -2.76 7.12
CA LEU A 270 -13.08 -1.41 7.58
C LEU A 270 -13.51 -1.20 9.05
N LYS A 271 -14.72 -1.63 9.40
CA LYS A 271 -15.24 -1.56 10.77
C LYS A 271 -14.39 -2.40 11.72
N ALA A 272 -14.01 -3.62 11.32
CA ALA A 272 -13.18 -4.51 12.12
C ALA A 272 -11.77 -3.92 12.38
N CYS A 273 -11.16 -3.30 11.36
CA CYS A 273 -9.90 -2.57 11.50
C CYS A 273 -10.04 -1.43 12.52
N MET A 274 -11.02 -0.54 12.33
CA MET A 274 -11.22 0.64 13.18
C MET A 274 -11.67 0.32 14.61
N MET A 275 -12.19 -0.89 14.87
CA MET A 275 -12.55 -1.34 16.22
C MET A 275 -11.38 -2.00 16.98
N SER A 276 -10.29 -2.36 16.30
CA SER A 276 -9.13 -2.97 16.93
C SER A 276 -8.20 -1.91 17.54
N LYS A 277 -8.13 -1.86 18.88
CA LYS A 277 -7.30 -0.88 19.62
C LYS A 277 -5.83 -0.90 19.19
N GLN A 278 -5.26 -2.10 19.00
CA GLN A 278 -3.86 -2.27 18.58
C GLN A 278 -3.63 -1.78 17.16
N TYR A 279 -4.59 -2.04 16.27
CA TYR A 279 -4.52 -1.53 14.90
C TYR A 279 -4.65 0.00 14.86
N LEU A 280 -5.50 0.61 15.70
CA LEU A 280 -5.60 2.08 15.76
C LEU A 280 -4.27 2.74 16.19
N ILE A 281 -3.54 2.14 17.14
CA ILE A 281 -2.21 2.63 17.53
C ILE A 281 -1.25 2.51 16.34
N LEU A 282 -1.24 1.36 15.66
CA LEU A 282 -0.41 1.17 14.47
C LEU A 282 -0.79 2.13 13.34
N PHE A 283 -2.08 2.37 13.13
CA PHE A 283 -2.64 3.31 12.14
C PHE A 283 -2.17 4.75 12.38
N ILE A 284 -2.11 5.20 13.63
CA ILE A 284 -1.62 6.52 13.98
C ILE A 284 -0.10 6.59 13.84
N VAL A 285 0.63 5.65 14.45
CA VAL A 285 2.10 5.68 14.50
C VAL A 285 2.71 5.48 13.12
N MET A 286 2.31 4.41 12.42
CA MET A 286 2.83 4.09 11.09
C MET A 286 2.41 5.16 10.07
N GLY A 287 1.16 5.63 10.16
CA GLY A 287 0.70 6.77 9.40
C GLY A 287 1.58 8.00 9.64
N GLY A 288 1.82 8.36 10.90
CA GLY A 288 2.65 9.54 11.21
C GLY A 288 4.10 9.39 10.80
N GLY A 289 4.68 8.20 10.87
CA GLY A 289 6.01 7.92 10.30
C GLY A 289 6.07 8.20 8.80
N ILE A 290 5.11 7.67 8.03
CA ILE A 290 4.97 7.96 6.59
C ILE A 290 4.76 9.46 6.35
N GLY A 291 3.89 10.09 7.16
CA GLY A 291 3.57 11.50 7.03
C GLY A 291 4.77 12.42 7.30
N MET A 292 5.57 12.10 8.32
CA MET A 292 6.82 12.81 8.65
C MET A 292 7.83 12.66 7.53
N PHE A 293 8.03 11.46 7.01
CA PHE A 293 8.95 11.19 5.91
C PHE A 293 8.57 11.98 4.64
N ASN A 294 7.29 11.96 4.27
CA ASN A 294 6.76 12.70 3.13
C ASN A 294 6.84 14.23 3.32
N CYS A 295 6.62 14.70 4.55
CA CYS A 295 6.79 16.12 4.90
C CYS A 295 8.25 16.53 4.68
N LEU A 296 9.21 15.77 5.24
CA LEU A 296 10.65 16.06 5.11
C LEU A 296 11.06 16.20 3.64
N TYR A 297 10.61 15.33 2.74
CA TYR A 297 10.88 15.49 1.30
C TYR A 297 10.30 16.76 0.71
N THR A 298 9.06 17.09 1.08
CA THR A 298 8.32 18.20 0.49
C THR A 298 8.97 19.55 0.80
N ILE A 299 9.48 19.72 2.02
CA ILE A 299 10.08 20.98 2.48
C ILE A 299 11.60 20.90 2.65
N MET A 300 12.25 19.89 2.06
CA MET A 300 13.69 19.66 2.26
C MET A 300 14.54 20.82 1.79
N GLN A 301 14.19 21.40 0.63
CA GLN A 301 14.85 22.58 0.11
C GLN A 301 14.62 23.78 1.03
N GLU A 302 13.38 24.01 1.49
CA GLU A 302 13.02 25.13 2.37
C GLU A 302 13.75 25.05 3.74
N LEU A 303 14.09 23.84 4.19
CA LEU A 303 14.83 23.60 5.43
C LEU A 303 16.34 23.87 5.31
N LEU A 304 16.97 23.42 4.23
CA LEU A 304 18.43 23.44 4.08
C LEU A 304 18.96 24.73 3.44
N CYS A 305 18.12 25.37 2.65
CA CYS A 305 18.49 26.54 1.89
C CYS A 305 18.86 27.78 2.75
N PRO A 306 18.18 28.07 3.89
CA PRO A 306 18.56 29.17 4.78
C PRO A 306 19.97 29.00 5.37
N SER A 307 20.46 27.77 5.47
CA SER A 307 21.79 27.42 5.99
C SER A 307 22.87 27.40 4.90
N GLY A 308 22.55 27.83 3.68
CA GLY A 308 23.51 27.99 2.59
C GLY A 308 23.77 26.74 1.76
N TYR A 309 22.96 25.70 1.90
CA TYR A 309 23.11 24.47 1.11
C TYR A 309 22.51 24.62 -0.29
N SER A 310 23.24 24.14 -1.30
CA SER A 310 22.80 24.17 -2.71
C SER A 310 21.69 23.15 -2.99
N ASN A 311 20.86 23.42 -4.00
CA ASN A 311 19.82 22.47 -4.44
C ASN A 311 20.36 21.09 -4.82
N SER A 312 21.58 21.00 -5.37
CA SER A 312 22.23 19.72 -5.67
C SER A 312 22.52 18.92 -4.41
N PHE A 313 22.93 19.59 -3.33
CA PHE A 313 23.17 18.95 -2.05
C PHE A 313 21.86 18.53 -1.36
N VAL A 314 20.80 19.35 -1.46
CA VAL A 314 19.44 18.98 -1.01
C VAL A 314 18.99 17.68 -1.69
N GLY A 315 19.11 17.62 -3.02
CA GLY A 315 18.80 16.42 -3.79
C GLY A 315 19.63 15.20 -3.40
N LEU A 316 20.94 15.40 -3.15
CA LEU A 316 21.83 14.34 -2.67
C LEU A 316 21.41 13.80 -1.30
N CYS A 317 21.08 14.67 -0.35
CA CYS A 317 20.60 14.26 0.97
C CYS A 317 19.32 13.42 0.88
N ALA A 318 18.35 13.85 0.06
CA ALA A 318 17.11 13.10 -0.15
C ALA A 318 17.38 11.74 -0.82
N ALA A 319 18.30 11.71 -1.78
CA ALA A 319 18.74 10.49 -2.45
C ALA A 319 19.41 9.51 -1.47
N LEU A 320 20.29 10.01 -0.60
CA LEU A 320 20.97 9.21 0.44
C LEU A 320 19.98 8.61 1.44
N MET A 321 18.92 9.33 1.82
CA MET A 321 17.83 8.79 2.64
C MET A 321 17.15 7.60 1.97
N ILE A 322 16.88 7.67 0.66
CA ILE A 322 16.27 6.56 -0.07
C ILE A 322 17.23 5.38 -0.21
N ILE A 323 18.49 5.63 -0.59
CA ILE A 323 19.49 4.57 -0.78
C ILE A 323 19.71 3.81 0.54
N GLY A 324 19.93 4.54 1.64
CA GLY A 324 20.04 3.96 2.97
C GLY A 324 18.78 3.17 3.33
N GLY A 325 17.61 3.73 3.04
CA GLY A 325 16.36 3.07 3.36
C GLY A 325 15.99 1.84 2.55
N ILE A 326 16.42 1.73 1.29
CA ILE A 326 16.29 0.48 0.52
C ILE A 326 17.13 -0.62 1.18
N VAL A 327 18.37 -0.29 1.60
CA VAL A 327 19.25 -1.21 2.31
C VAL A 327 18.63 -1.61 3.66
N GLY A 328 18.08 -0.64 4.40
CA GLY A 328 17.40 -0.86 5.67
C GLY A 328 16.16 -1.75 5.55
N ALA A 329 15.29 -1.48 4.57
CA ALA A 329 14.09 -2.26 4.30
C ALA A 329 14.40 -3.70 3.88
N ALA A 330 15.43 -3.92 3.05
CA ALA A 330 15.87 -5.25 2.68
C ALA A 330 16.44 -6.00 3.90
N GLY A 331 17.29 -5.33 4.69
CA GLY A 331 17.89 -5.92 5.89
C GLY A 331 16.86 -6.28 6.96
N SER A 332 15.94 -5.36 7.27
CA SER A 332 14.89 -5.58 8.28
C SER A 332 13.89 -6.66 7.84
N GLY A 333 13.52 -6.69 6.55
CA GLY A 333 12.67 -7.74 5.99
C GLY A 333 13.26 -9.13 6.19
N ILE A 334 14.53 -9.34 5.78
CA ILE A 334 15.22 -10.63 5.95
C ILE A 334 15.35 -11.01 7.43
N PHE A 335 15.67 -10.05 8.29
CA PHE A 335 15.82 -10.29 9.74
C PHE A 335 14.50 -10.73 10.38
N VAL A 336 13.41 -10.02 10.08
CA VAL A 336 12.08 -10.31 10.63
C VAL A 336 11.51 -11.60 10.06
N ASP A 337 11.78 -11.92 8.80
CA ASP A 337 11.36 -13.19 8.20
C ASP A 337 11.96 -14.40 8.92
N ARG A 338 13.23 -14.29 9.35
CA ARG A 338 13.96 -15.34 10.08
C ARG A 338 13.57 -15.41 11.56
N THR A 339 13.46 -14.26 12.22
CA THR A 339 13.32 -14.20 13.68
C THR A 339 11.87 -14.15 14.15
N LYS A 340 10.93 -13.74 13.28
CA LYS A 340 9.52 -13.47 13.60
C LYS A 340 9.30 -12.45 14.73
N MET A 341 10.32 -11.65 15.04
CA MET A 341 10.27 -10.58 16.05
C MET A 341 9.82 -9.25 15.43
N TYR A 342 8.57 -9.20 14.93
CA TYR A 342 8.03 -8.02 14.23
C TYR A 342 7.93 -6.80 15.15
N GLU A 343 7.42 -6.97 16.37
CA GLU A 343 7.22 -5.89 17.34
C GLU A 343 8.52 -5.19 17.76
N GLU A 344 9.50 -5.96 18.23
CA GLU A 344 10.77 -5.42 18.73
C GLU A 344 11.54 -4.71 17.60
N THR A 345 11.58 -5.32 16.41
CA THR A 345 12.22 -4.71 15.24
C THR A 345 11.54 -3.40 14.85
N MET A 346 10.21 -3.33 14.90
CA MET A 346 9.47 -2.11 14.60
C MET A 346 9.76 -1.00 15.63
N LYS A 347 9.76 -1.32 16.93
CA LYS A 347 10.03 -0.35 18.01
C LYS A 347 11.45 0.20 17.92
N VAL A 348 12.44 -0.67 17.76
CA VAL A 348 13.86 -0.28 17.65
C VAL A 348 14.11 0.54 16.39
N SER A 349 13.62 0.10 15.23
CA SER A 349 13.79 0.83 13.97
C SER A 349 13.15 2.22 14.02
N MET A 350 11.90 2.32 14.47
CA MET A 350 11.20 3.61 14.55
C MET A 350 11.83 4.54 15.59
N GLY A 351 12.29 4.02 16.73
CA GLY A 351 12.98 4.79 17.75
C GLY A 351 14.30 5.37 17.25
N LEU A 352 15.14 4.54 16.61
CA LEU A 352 16.39 4.99 16.01
C LEU A 352 16.15 5.96 14.85
N ALA A 353 15.13 5.73 14.03
CA ALA A 353 14.74 6.65 12.97
C ALA A 353 14.42 8.04 13.53
N VAL A 354 13.62 8.14 14.58
CA VAL A 354 13.35 9.45 15.20
C VAL A 354 14.62 10.07 15.79
N VAL A 355 15.47 9.30 16.49
CA VAL A 355 16.74 9.85 17.02
C VAL A 355 17.61 10.45 15.90
N PHE A 356 17.86 9.72 14.81
CA PHE A 356 18.66 10.26 13.70
C PHE A 356 17.93 11.37 12.95
N GLY A 357 16.61 11.34 12.86
CA GLY A 357 15.79 12.40 12.28
C GLY A 357 15.85 13.70 13.10
N LEU A 358 15.85 13.60 14.43
CA LEU A 358 16.02 14.75 15.33
C LEU A 358 17.41 15.36 15.18
N ILE A 359 18.46 14.54 15.12
CA ILE A 359 19.82 15.00 14.87
C ILE A 359 19.89 15.69 13.50
N PHE A 360 19.33 15.08 12.46
CA PHE A 360 19.26 15.68 11.13
C PHE A 360 18.58 17.06 11.17
N MET A 361 17.39 17.14 11.78
CA MET A 361 16.62 18.38 11.90
C MET A 361 17.39 19.46 12.66
N GLN A 362 18.08 19.11 13.75
CA GLN A 362 18.91 20.07 14.48
C GLN A 362 20.12 20.54 13.65
N LEU A 363 20.77 19.63 12.92
CA LEU A 363 21.89 19.97 12.04
C LEU A 363 21.48 20.88 10.88
N THR A 364 20.22 20.84 10.43
CA THR A 364 19.75 21.77 9.39
C THR A 364 19.82 23.23 9.82
N LEU A 365 19.80 23.52 11.12
CA LEU A 365 19.85 24.90 11.66
C LEU A 365 21.29 25.47 11.73
N HIS A 366 22.30 24.64 11.49
CA HIS A 366 23.72 25.01 11.57
C HIS A 366 24.39 24.97 10.18
N THR A 367 25.32 25.89 9.96
CA THR A 367 26.12 25.97 8.72
C THR A 367 27.36 25.06 8.80
N ASN A 368 27.90 24.64 7.65
CA ASN A 368 29.16 23.89 7.52
C ASN A 368 29.21 22.43 8.06
N PHE A 369 28.08 21.78 8.29
CA PHE A 369 28.01 20.36 8.74
C PHE A 369 27.61 19.36 7.64
N ALA A 370 27.92 19.66 6.38
CA ALA A 370 27.53 18.85 5.21
C ALA A 370 27.78 17.33 5.34
N PRO A 371 28.98 16.84 5.73
CA PRO A 371 29.21 15.39 5.80
C PRO A 371 28.41 14.71 6.93
N LEU A 372 28.23 15.38 8.06
CA LEU A 372 27.44 14.85 9.18
C LEU A 372 25.94 14.83 8.83
N LEU A 373 25.48 15.84 8.09
CA LEU A 373 24.12 15.90 7.58
C LEU A 373 23.85 14.77 6.57
N ALA A 374 24.81 14.48 5.68
CA ALA A 374 24.72 13.34 4.75
C ALA A 374 24.72 11.99 5.49
N LEU A 375 25.55 11.81 6.51
CA LEU A 375 25.59 10.60 7.33
C LEU A 375 24.25 10.37 8.06
N THR A 376 23.71 11.40 8.68
CA THR A 376 22.42 11.32 9.39
C THR A 376 21.26 11.05 8.44
N CYS A 377 21.29 11.57 7.20
CA CYS A 377 20.34 11.21 6.14
C CYS A 377 20.34 9.71 5.83
N VAL A 378 21.53 9.10 5.69
CA VAL A 378 21.66 7.66 5.42
C VAL A 378 21.11 6.85 6.59
N LEU A 379 21.50 7.19 7.83
CA LEU A 379 21.06 6.48 9.04
C LEU A 379 19.55 6.62 9.25
N PHE A 380 19.01 7.83 9.10
CA PHE A 380 17.57 8.08 9.12
C PHE A 380 16.84 7.25 8.06
N GLY A 381 17.38 7.19 6.85
CA GLY A 381 16.87 6.36 5.76
C GLY A 381 16.82 4.87 6.14
N ILE A 382 17.95 4.31 6.58
CA ILE A 382 18.09 2.90 6.97
C ILE A 382 17.01 2.52 7.99
N PHE A 383 16.91 3.27 9.08
CA PHE A 383 15.97 2.92 10.16
C PHE A 383 14.52 3.30 9.83
N GLY A 384 14.29 4.41 9.11
CA GLY A 384 12.95 4.88 8.78
C GLY A 384 12.23 4.01 7.76
N LEU A 385 12.88 3.72 6.62
CA LEU A 385 12.28 2.84 5.61
C LEU A 385 12.31 1.36 6.01
N ALA A 386 13.19 0.95 6.94
CA ALA A 386 13.14 -0.38 7.56
C ALA A 386 11.82 -0.65 8.29
N THR A 387 11.21 0.38 8.88
CA THR A 387 9.93 0.28 9.57
C THR A 387 8.78 0.03 8.59
N TYR A 388 8.89 0.48 7.33
CA TYR A 388 7.81 0.39 6.34
C TYR A 388 7.33 -1.04 6.04
N PRO A 389 8.16 -1.98 5.53
CA PRO A 389 7.71 -3.34 5.25
C PRO A 389 7.29 -4.10 6.52
N VAL A 390 8.02 -3.91 7.63
CA VAL A 390 7.72 -4.59 8.91
C VAL A 390 6.35 -4.16 9.44
N GLY A 391 6.03 -2.87 9.38
CA GLY A 391 4.74 -2.35 9.82
C GLY A 391 3.58 -2.78 8.92
N LEU A 392 3.80 -2.96 7.61
CA LEU A 392 2.77 -3.50 6.71
C LEU A 392 2.45 -4.97 7.03
N GLU A 393 3.47 -5.82 7.20
CA GLU A 393 3.27 -7.22 7.60
C GLU A 393 2.58 -7.31 8.97
N LEU A 394 3.04 -6.52 9.95
CA LEU A 394 2.43 -6.48 11.27
C LEU A 394 0.97 -6.01 11.24
N SER A 395 0.65 -5.07 10.33
CA SER A 395 -0.74 -4.63 10.14
C SER A 395 -1.63 -5.74 9.62
N ALA A 396 -1.13 -6.59 8.72
CA ALA A 396 -1.86 -7.74 8.21
C ALA A 396 -2.07 -8.80 9.31
N GLU A 397 -1.04 -9.04 10.13
CA GLU A 397 -1.09 -9.97 11.26
C GLU A 397 -2.09 -9.55 12.34
N CYS A 398 -2.14 -8.26 12.69
CA CYS A 398 -3.06 -7.74 13.72
C CYS A 398 -4.53 -7.60 13.25
N THR A 399 -4.78 -7.54 11.94
CA THR A 399 -6.12 -7.29 11.38
C THR A 399 -6.78 -8.51 10.76
N PHE A 400 -6.15 -9.69 10.83
CA PHE A 400 -6.76 -10.93 10.36
C PHE A 400 -8.16 -11.15 10.95
N PRO A 401 -9.20 -11.49 10.16
CA PRO A 401 -9.20 -11.95 8.75
C PRO A 401 -9.47 -10.86 7.68
N VAL A 402 -9.22 -9.59 7.97
CA VAL A 402 -9.44 -8.48 7.03
C VAL A 402 -8.47 -8.56 5.84
N SER A 403 -8.91 -8.08 4.67
CA SER A 403 -8.08 -7.95 3.46
C SER A 403 -6.82 -7.12 3.72
N GLU A 404 -5.66 -7.68 3.39
CA GLU A 404 -4.33 -7.05 3.48
C GLU A 404 -4.30 -5.68 2.80
N ALA A 405 -4.93 -5.54 1.63
CA ALA A 405 -4.99 -4.29 0.88
C ALA A 405 -5.79 -3.19 1.61
N THR A 406 -6.80 -3.57 2.41
CA THR A 406 -7.60 -2.60 3.19
C THR A 406 -6.83 -2.14 4.42
N SER A 407 -6.19 -3.06 5.15
CA SER A 407 -5.39 -2.73 6.35
C SER A 407 -4.19 -1.83 6.01
N THR A 408 -3.41 -2.20 5.00
CA THR A 408 -2.25 -1.43 4.55
C THR A 408 -2.66 -0.10 3.91
N GLY A 409 -3.77 -0.07 3.16
CA GLY A 409 -4.27 1.15 2.53
C GLY A 409 -4.73 2.22 3.50
N LEU A 410 -5.41 1.83 4.58
CA LEU A 410 -5.80 2.77 5.63
C LEU A 410 -4.59 3.40 6.33
N ILE A 411 -3.53 2.64 6.58
CA ILE A 411 -2.28 3.17 7.16
C ILE A 411 -1.68 4.25 6.27
N VAL A 412 -1.61 4.01 4.95
CA VAL A 412 -1.03 5.02 4.07
C VAL A 412 -1.95 6.24 3.94
N LEU A 413 -3.27 6.06 3.94
CA LEU A 413 -4.21 7.18 3.97
C LEU A 413 -4.05 8.02 5.23
N SER A 414 -3.91 7.39 6.40
CA SER A 414 -3.53 8.06 7.65
C SER A 414 -2.25 8.88 7.46
N GLY A 415 -1.24 8.29 6.82
CA GLY A 415 0.01 8.99 6.58
C GLY A 415 -0.11 10.19 5.66
N GLN A 416 -0.97 10.16 4.64
CA GLN A 416 -1.20 11.32 3.80
C GLN A 416 -1.95 12.44 4.53
N VAL A 417 -2.94 12.09 5.38
CA VAL A 417 -3.62 13.08 6.25
C VAL A 417 -2.60 13.74 7.18
N GLN A 418 -1.79 12.94 7.86
CA GLN A 418 -0.76 13.44 8.79
C GLN A 418 0.33 14.23 8.06
N SER A 419 0.70 13.86 6.82
CA SER A 419 1.67 14.60 6.02
C SER A 419 1.20 16.02 5.72
N VAL A 420 -0.06 16.20 5.31
CA VAL A 420 -0.65 17.53 5.09
C VAL A 420 -0.62 18.35 6.38
N LEU A 421 -1.01 17.75 7.51
CA LEU A 421 -0.97 18.41 8.81
C LEU A 421 0.45 18.85 9.18
N TYR A 422 1.46 17.99 8.99
CA TYR A 422 2.83 18.32 9.31
C TYR A 422 3.40 19.43 8.41
N VAL A 423 3.12 19.42 7.11
CA VAL A 423 3.57 20.49 6.21
C VAL A 423 2.93 21.83 6.60
N LEU A 424 1.65 21.83 6.97
CA LEU A 424 0.96 23.04 7.46
C LEU A 424 1.54 23.55 8.77
N ILE A 425 1.81 22.66 9.74
CA ILE A 425 2.47 23.00 11.00
C ILE A 425 3.84 23.62 10.73
N MET A 426 4.65 22.99 9.89
CA MET A 426 5.99 23.51 9.54
C MET A 426 5.91 24.91 8.93
N LYS A 427 4.95 25.15 8.02
CA LYS A 427 4.77 26.47 7.40
C LYS A 427 4.22 27.53 8.37
N GLN A 428 3.36 27.14 9.31
CA GLN A 428 2.75 28.05 10.29
C GLN A 428 3.77 28.56 11.32
N PHE A 429 4.70 27.71 11.75
CA PHE A 429 5.73 28.06 12.74
C PHE A 429 7.02 28.63 12.11
N ALA A 430 7.10 28.71 10.78
CA ALA A 430 8.22 29.34 10.08
C ALA A 430 8.14 30.87 10.19
N ARG A 431 9.20 31.50 10.71
CA ARG A 431 9.29 32.96 10.94
C ARG A 431 10.18 33.63 9.90
N PRO A 432 10.14 34.96 9.70
CA PRO A 432 11.11 35.63 8.85
C PRO A 432 12.53 35.43 9.37
N LEU A 433 13.49 35.18 8.47
CA LEU A 433 14.88 34.91 8.82
C LEU A 433 15.55 36.14 9.46
N GLN A 434 16.38 35.93 10.48
CA GLN A 434 17.15 37.00 11.11
C GLN A 434 18.16 37.64 10.14
N PRO A 435 18.44 38.95 10.24
CA PRO A 435 19.30 39.68 9.31
C PRO A 435 20.73 39.11 9.20
N GLU A 436 21.28 38.59 10.31
CA GLU A 436 22.64 38.03 10.36
C GLU A 436 22.80 36.78 9.48
N ARG A 437 21.74 35.96 9.37
CA ARG A 437 21.75 34.75 8.54
C ARG A 437 21.42 35.02 7.07
N MET A 438 20.95 36.23 6.74
CA MET A 438 20.66 36.60 5.35
C MET A 438 21.91 36.66 4.47
N ALA A 439 23.11 36.82 5.05
CA ALA A 439 24.37 36.83 4.30
C ALA A 439 24.79 35.46 3.74
N HIS A 440 24.24 34.36 4.27
CA HIS A 440 24.64 32.99 3.92
C HIS A 440 23.58 32.18 3.16
N GLN A 441 22.36 32.71 3.01
CA GLN A 441 21.25 31.96 2.40
C GLN A 441 21.41 31.78 0.87
N VAL A 442 20.88 30.69 0.33
CA VAL A 442 20.87 30.37 -1.11
C VAL A 442 19.44 30.31 -1.67
N CYS A 443 18.46 30.92 -0.99
CA CYS A 443 17.03 30.73 -1.28
C CYS A 443 16.48 31.68 -2.30
N THR A 444 16.90 32.93 -2.19
CA THR A 444 16.63 33.96 -3.17
C THR A 444 17.49 33.73 -4.40
N LEU A 445 16.88 33.79 -5.59
CA LEU A 445 17.62 33.68 -6.85
C LEU A 445 18.38 34.97 -7.18
N ASP A 446 17.78 36.11 -6.84
CA ASP A 446 18.33 37.46 -7.03
C ASP A 446 18.02 38.35 -5.81
N VAL A 447 18.74 39.47 -5.67
CA VAL A 447 18.55 40.47 -4.58
C VAL A 447 17.13 41.05 -4.57
N MET A 448 16.41 41.00 -5.69
CA MET A 448 15.04 41.51 -5.85
C MET A 448 13.97 40.39 -5.82
N ASP A 449 14.34 39.15 -5.51
CA ASP A 449 13.41 38.02 -5.49
C ASP A 449 12.44 38.12 -4.30
N LYS A 450 11.20 38.53 -4.59
CA LYS A 450 10.12 38.61 -3.60
C LYS A 450 9.36 37.29 -3.42
N MET A 451 9.56 36.31 -4.31
CA MET A 451 8.82 35.04 -4.31
C MET A 451 9.42 34.01 -3.35
N ASN A 452 10.73 34.06 -3.12
CA ASN A 452 11.45 33.12 -2.25
C ASN A 452 11.97 33.82 -0.99
N GLN A 453 11.09 34.10 -0.04
CA GLN A 453 11.53 34.65 1.25
C GLN A 453 12.11 33.54 2.15
N PRO A 454 13.37 33.65 2.59
CA PRO A 454 13.93 32.70 3.53
C PRO A 454 13.21 32.78 4.87
N LYS A 455 12.99 31.62 5.48
CA LYS A 455 12.32 31.53 6.78
C LYS A 455 13.24 30.88 7.79
N ASP A 456 13.17 31.37 9.02
CA ASP A 456 13.70 30.71 10.20
C ASP A 456 12.76 29.58 10.62
N ASN A 457 13.26 28.36 10.48
CA ASN A 457 12.53 27.13 10.78
C ASN A 457 12.81 26.60 12.20
N THR A 458 13.52 27.33 13.06
CA THR A 458 13.91 26.85 14.40
C THR A 458 12.69 26.40 15.23
N GLN A 459 11.62 27.20 15.27
CA GLN A 459 10.40 26.84 15.99
C GLN A 459 9.66 25.67 15.34
N ALA A 460 9.57 25.67 14.02
CA ALA A 460 8.95 24.60 13.25
C ALA A 460 9.66 23.25 13.50
N VAL A 461 11.00 23.25 13.46
CA VAL A 461 11.86 22.10 13.75
C VAL A 461 11.63 21.58 15.16
N MET A 462 11.54 22.45 16.18
CA MET A 462 11.27 22.02 17.56
C MET A 462 9.89 21.37 17.72
N VAL A 463 8.84 21.96 17.14
CA VAL A 463 7.48 21.40 17.20
C VAL A 463 7.41 20.06 16.47
N PHE A 464 8.00 19.95 15.28
CA PHE A 464 8.04 18.71 14.52
C PHE A 464 8.82 17.61 15.25
N SER A 465 9.92 17.99 15.89
CA SER A 465 10.74 17.11 16.75
C SER A 465 9.96 16.57 17.95
N LEU A 466 9.18 17.43 18.61
CA LEU A 466 8.32 17.03 19.72
C LEU A 466 7.24 16.03 19.25
N LEU A 467 6.60 16.29 18.11
CA LEU A 467 5.59 15.39 17.55
C LEU A 467 6.20 14.02 17.19
N ALA A 468 7.40 13.99 16.64
CA ALA A 468 8.14 12.75 16.33
C ALA A 468 8.46 11.94 17.59
N ALA A 469 8.95 12.61 18.64
CA ALA A 469 9.23 11.96 19.92
C ALA A 469 7.96 11.40 20.59
N LEU A 470 6.86 12.17 20.59
CA LEU A 470 5.57 11.72 21.13
C LEU A 470 5.04 10.48 20.40
N LEU A 471 5.18 10.44 19.07
CA LEU A 471 4.71 9.32 18.26
C LEU A 471 5.47 8.02 18.58
N VAL A 472 6.78 8.09 18.81
CA VAL A 472 7.58 6.94 19.27
C VAL A 472 7.24 6.55 20.71
N LEU A 473 7.04 7.51 21.61
CA LEU A 473 6.62 7.21 22.98
C LEU A 473 5.28 6.47 23.01
N VAL A 474 4.31 6.89 22.19
CA VAL A 474 3.03 6.19 22.01
C VAL A 474 3.25 4.77 21.52
N LEU A 475 4.13 4.57 20.53
CA LEU A 475 4.46 3.23 20.04
C LEU A 475 5.08 2.37 21.15
N VAL A 476 6.11 2.85 21.85
CA VAL A 476 6.84 2.05 22.84
C VAL A 476 5.96 1.69 24.04
N ILE A 477 5.13 2.63 24.52
CA ILE A 477 4.33 2.45 25.74
C ILE A 477 3.02 1.71 25.46
N LEU A 478 2.29 2.09 24.41
CA LEU A 478 0.91 1.63 24.19
C LEU A 478 0.81 0.45 23.23
N PHE A 479 1.80 0.25 22.35
CA PHE A 479 1.74 -0.82 21.37
C PHE A 479 2.21 -2.15 21.94
N LYS A 480 1.23 -3.03 22.17
CA LYS A 480 1.42 -4.45 22.50
C LYS A 480 0.57 -5.26 21.51
N PRO A 481 1.10 -5.63 20.33
CA PRO A 481 0.34 -6.32 19.30
C PRO A 481 -0.02 -7.75 19.72
N VAL A 482 -1.22 -8.20 19.37
CA VAL A 482 -1.63 -9.60 19.40
C VAL A 482 -1.58 -10.13 17.97
N TYR A 483 -0.83 -11.21 17.77
CA TYR A 483 -0.59 -11.82 16.46
C TYR A 483 -1.75 -12.75 16.07
N ARG A 484 -2.90 -12.16 15.69
CA ARG A 484 -4.15 -12.90 15.45
C ARG A 484 -4.03 -13.99 14.38
N ARG A 485 -3.24 -13.77 13.32
CA ARG A 485 -3.05 -14.79 12.28
C ARG A 485 -2.16 -15.93 12.74
N ILE A 486 -1.04 -15.66 13.43
CA ILE A 486 -0.20 -16.71 14.03
C ILE A 486 -1.01 -17.55 15.03
N GLU A 487 -1.86 -16.92 15.84
CA GLU A 487 -2.76 -17.62 16.76
C GLU A 487 -3.77 -18.51 16.00
N ALA A 488 -4.43 -17.98 14.97
CA ALA A 488 -5.35 -18.75 14.14
C ALA A 488 -4.67 -19.93 13.41
N GLU A 489 -3.42 -19.77 12.96
CA GLU A 489 -2.64 -20.86 12.37
C GLU A 489 -2.26 -21.94 13.39
N LYS A 490 -1.93 -21.56 14.64
CA LYS A 490 -1.67 -22.50 15.72
C LYS A 490 -2.92 -23.30 16.09
N GLU A 491 -4.07 -22.64 16.20
CA GLU A 491 -5.35 -23.29 16.46
C GLU A 491 -5.74 -24.29 15.36
N ASN A 492 -5.55 -23.91 14.09
CA ASN A 492 -5.82 -24.79 12.95
C ASN A 492 -4.88 -26.00 12.93
N ARG A 493 -3.58 -25.83 13.19
CA ARG A 493 -2.64 -26.97 13.31
C ARG A 493 -3.06 -27.89 14.45
N ALA A 494 -3.39 -27.34 15.62
CA ALA A 494 -3.86 -28.13 16.76
C ALA A 494 -5.15 -28.91 16.45
N ARG A 495 -6.07 -28.34 15.65
CA ARG A 495 -7.25 -29.07 15.16
C ARG A 495 -6.88 -30.22 14.22
N ILE A 496 -5.99 -29.98 13.25
CA ILE A 496 -5.55 -31.01 12.30
C ILE A 496 -4.84 -32.15 13.03
N ASP A 497 -3.99 -31.83 14.02
CA ASP A 497 -3.28 -32.83 14.79
C ASP A 497 -4.26 -33.66 15.65
N LYS A 498 -5.25 -33.03 16.28
CA LYS A 498 -6.34 -33.73 16.98
C LYS A 498 -7.16 -34.64 16.05
N GLU A 499 -7.47 -34.19 14.83
CA GLU A 499 -8.18 -35.01 13.84
C GLU A 499 -7.34 -36.20 13.36
N LYS A 500 -6.02 -36.04 13.24
CA LYS A 500 -5.10 -37.16 12.93
C LYS A 500 -5.02 -38.16 14.08
N GLU A 501 -4.93 -37.69 15.32
CA GLU A 501 -4.93 -38.54 16.52
C GLU A 501 -6.25 -39.33 16.64
N ALA A 502 -7.39 -38.68 16.41
CA ALA A 502 -8.69 -39.33 16.40
C ALA A 502 -8.78 -40.46 15.36
N ARG A 503 -8.32 -40.20 14.11
CA ARG A 503 -8.26 -41.24 13.06
C ARG A 503 -7.32 -42.39 13.40
N MET A 504 -6.19 -42.12 14.05
CA MET A 504 -5.26 -43.17 14.51
C MET A 504 -5.84 -44.03 15.63
N ASN A 505 -6.65 -43.44 16.52
CA ASN A 505 -7.31 -44.18 17.60
C ASN A 505 -8.48 -45.03 17.05
N ASP A 506 -9.24 -44.52 16.08
CA ASP A 506 -10.29 -45.31 15.39
C ASP A 506 -9.69 -46.49 14.61
N GLN A 507 -8.51 -46.32 13.99
CA GLN A 507 -7.79 -47.43 13.32
C GLN A 507 -7.19 -48.48 14.29
N LYS A 508 -7.06 -48.18 15.58
CA LYS A 508 -6.52 -49.13 16.58
C LYS A 508 -7.58 -50.03 17.22
N ILE A 509 -8.87 -49.79 16.99
CA ILE A 509 -9.96 -50.59 17.56
C ILE A 509 -10.54 -51.49 16.46
N THR A 510 -9.93 -52.66 16.26
CA THR A 510 -10.61 -53.94 15.93
C THR A 510 -9.59 -55.02 15.60
N LEU A 511 -9.37 -55.94 16.54
CA LEU A 511 -9.22 -57.37 16.27
C LEU A 511 -9.70 -58.13 17.54
N PRO A 512 -10.80 -58.90 17.49
CA PRO A 512 -11.13 -59.83 18.55
C PRO A 512 -10.06 -60.92 18.58
N ARG A 513 -9.46 -61.11 19.75
CA ARG A 513 -8.50 -62.19 20.01
C ARG A 513 -9.29 -63.50 19.97
N GLU A 514 -9.02 -64.34 18.96
CA GLU A 514 -9.45 -65.74 18.97
C GLU A 514 -9.12 -66.36 20.33
N THR A 515 -10.16 -66.70 21.08
CA THR A 515 -10.03 -67.51 22.29
C THR A 515 -11.00 -68.66 22.15
N VAL A 516 -10.46 -69.76 21.64
CA VAL A 516 -10.67 -71.16 22.06
C VAL A 516 -12.10 -71.54 22.46
N THR A 517 -12.67 -72.43 21.64
CA THR A 517 -13.93 -73.16 21.83
C THR A 517 -13.97 -74.11 23.03
N GLN A 518 -15.20 -74.26 23.57
CA GLN A 518 -15.83 -75.36 24.37
C GLN A 518 -15.69 -75.41 25.90
N PRO A 519 -16.62 -76.07 26.65
CA PRO A 519 -17.98 -76.60 26.36
C PRO A 519 -19.04 -76.00 27.35
N LEU A 520 -20.37 -76.23 27.36
CA LEU A 520 -21.17 -77.47 27.48
C LEU A 520 -22.66 -77.03 27.60
N ASN A 521 -23.61 -77.67 26.91
CA ASN A 521 -24.86 -78.12 27.56
C ASN A 521 -25.66 -79.13 26.73
N LYS A 522 -26.20 -80.11 27.48
CA LYS A 522 -26.94 -81.33 27.09
C LYS A 522 -28.32 -81.04 26.49
N ALA A 523 -28.83 -81.96 25.66
CA ALA A 523 -30.07 -82.72 25.92
C ALA A 523 -30.31 -83.85 24.88
N GLU A 524 -30.41 -85.08 25.41
CA GLU A 524 -31.28 -86.22 25.04
C GLU A 524 -32.03 -86.27 23.69
N ASN A 525 -31.93 -87.40 22.95
CA ASN A 525 -32.93 -88.48 22.98
C ASN A 525 -32.68 -89.58 21.91
N VAL A 526 -32.81 -90.83 22.38
CA VAL A 526 -33.05 -92.14 21.72
C VAL A 526 -32.00 -92.68 20.74
#